data_AF-A0A2V2ANP3-F1
#
_entry.id   AF-A0A2V2ANP3-F1
#
_cell.length_a   1.000
_cell.length_b   1.000
_cell.length_c   1.000
_cell.angle_alpha   90.00
_cell.angle_beta   90.00
_cell.angle_gamma   90.00
#
_symmetry.space_group_name_H-M   'P 1'
#
loop_
_entity.id
_entity.type
_entity.pdbx_description
1 polymer ?
#
loop_
_entity_poly.entity_id
_entity_poly.type
_entity_poly.pdbx_seq_one_letter_code
_entity_poly.pdbx_strand_id
1 'polypeptide(L)'
;MIKLSPSQFATANSVLAALTRGGVLCVVSSQPGFGLTTCMENIRSRVSNPFFTIADHPELAGLDLLGQLYNHLNIDAEFQAKSELPSFAIEIITLREISTIFVDDIDIFLCGERARRRTVHQLKLILTALPSVNIVISGLHAETTDMLELQVGSSHSGEAFSLDGFQCLYEYKVFFESILAENSQTEFADVSLEALYLITKGNLGNTFLRLFHPAYLYYGQK
;
A
#
# COMPACT_ATOMS: atom_id res chain seq x y z
N MET A 1 3.27 -17.95 -7.84
CA MET A 1 3.43 -16.61 -8.44
C MET A 1 2.15 -15.84 -8.16
N ILE A 2 2.23 -14.63 -7.59
CA ILE A 2 1.05 -13.80 -7.33
C ILE A 2 0.49 -13.34 -8.68
N LYS A 3 -0.78 -13.64 -8.97
CA LYS A 3 -1.44 -13.15 -10.18
C LYS A 3 -2.12 -11.82 -9.90
N LEU A 4 -1.67 -10.77 -10.59
CA LEU A 4 -2.22 -9.44 -10.46
C LEU A 4 -3.41 -9.24 -11.38
N SER A 5 -4.44 -8.55 -10.90
CA SER A 5 -5.45 -7.96 -11.76
C SER A 5 -4.80 -6.91 -12.69
N PRO A 6 -5.40 -6.58 -13.84
CA PRO A 6 -4.82 -5.60 -14.76
C PRO A 6 -4.53 -4.24 -14.12
N SER A 7 -5.43 -3.74 -13.26
CA SER A 7 -5.23 -2.50 -12.51
C SER A 7 -4.07 -2.61 -11.53
N GLN A 8 -3.95 -3.72 -10.78
CA GLN A 8 -2.80 -3.97 -9.90
C GLN A 8 -1.48 -4.00 -10.68
N PHE A 9 -1.47 -4.67 -11.84
CA PHE A 9 -0.28 -4.74 -12.69
C PHE A 9 0.13 -3.38 -13.24
N ALA A 10 -0.83 -2.59 -13.74
CA ALA A 10 -0.57 -1.25 -14.26
C ALA A 10 -0.06 -0.30 -13.18
N THR A 11 -0.69 -0.31 -12.00
CA THR A 11 -0.27 0.51 -10.85
C THR A 11 1.10 0.10 -10.35
N ALA A 12 1.37 -1.20 -10.16
CA ALA A 12 2.68 -1.68 -9.71
C ALA A 12 3.81 -1.26 -10.65
N ASN A 13 3.61 -1.38 -11.97
CA ASN A 13 4.63 -0.96 -12.94
C ASN A 13 4.84 0.55 -12.96
N SER A 14 3.77 1.34 -12.82
CA SER A 14 3.87 2.79 -12.76
C SER A 14 4.64 3.26 -11.51
N VAL A 15 4.34 2.66 -10.34
CA VAL A 15 5.08 2.93 -9.10
C VAL A 15 6.56 2.53 -9.26
N LEU A 16 6.85 1.33 -9.77
CA LEU A 16 8.24 0.89 -9.96
C LEU A 16 9.02 1.80 -10.91
N ALA A 17 8.39 2.27 -11.99
CA ALA A 17 8.99 3.25 -12.89
C ALA A 17 9.23 4.60 -12.20
N ALA A 18 8.33 5.01 -11.30
CA ALA A 18 8.50 6.23 -10.53
C ALA A 18 9.74 6.16 -9.61
N LEU A 19 9.91 5.02 -8.93
CA LEU A 19 10.99 4.80 -7.96
C LEU A 19 12.40 4.86 -8.56
N THR A 20 12.56 4.63 -9.87
CA THR A 20 13.88 4.70 -10.52
C THR A 20 14.46 6.11 -10.59
N ARG A 21 13.65 7.15 -10.35
CA ARG A 21 14.12 8.55 -10.39
C ARG A 21 14.84 8.99 -9.11
N GLY A 22 14.60 8.31 -7.99
CA GLY A 22 15.09 8.71 -6.67
C GLY A 22 14.37 9.95 -6.12
N GLY A 23 14.27 10.06 -4.79
CA GLY A 23 13.60 11.19 -4.14
C GLY A 23 12.13 11.37 -4.57
N VAL A 24 11.36 10.29 -4.73
CA VAL A 24 9.94 10.36 -5.11
C VAL A 24 9.04 10.09 -3.90
N LEU A 25 7.95 10.85 -3.78
CA LEU A 25 6.83 10.53 -2.89
C LEU A 25 5.69 9.92 -3.72
N CYS A 26 5.47 8.62 -3.59
CA CYS A 26 4.36 7.93 -4.23
C CYS A 26 3.23 7.71 -3.21
N VAL A 27 2.01 8.12 -3.56
CA VAL A 27 0.80 7.78 -2.81
C VAL A 27 0.00 6.78 -3.63
N VAL A 28 -0.14 5.56 -3.11
CA VAL A 28 -0.86 4.47 -3.77
C VAL A 28 -2.14 4.22 -2.98
N SER A 29 -3.28 4.55 -3.58
CA SER A 29 -4.56 4.42 -2.88
C SER A 29 -5.50 3.44 -3.54
N SER A 30 -6.41 2.87 -2.75
CA SER A 30 -7.39 1.89 -3.21
C SER A 30 -8.68 2.00 -2.40
N GLN A 31 -9.81 1.59 -2.98
CA GLN A 31 -10.95 1.19 -2.15
C GLN A 31 -10.71 -0.19 -1.52
N PRO A 32 -11.36 -0.51 -0.38
CA PRO A 32 -11.24 -1.81 0.26
C PRO A 32 -11.60 -2.96 -0.68
N GLY A 33 -10.76 -4.00 -0.73
CA GLY A 33 -11.02 -5.21 -1.50
C GLY A 33 -10.62 -5.16 -2.98
N PHE A 34 -9.98 -4.09 -3.48
CA PHE A 34 -9.35 -4.12 -4.82
C PHE A 34 -7.91 -4.69 -4.82
N GLY A 35 -7.39 -5.04 -3.65
CA GLY A 35 -6.12 -5.77 -3.51
C GLY A 35 -4.89 -4.86 -3.46
N LEU A 36 -4.98 -3.75 -2.71
CA LEU A 36 -3.85 -2.87 -2.42
C LEU A 36 -2.66 -3.64 -1.83
N THR A 37 -2.90 -4.47 -0.81
CA THR A 37 -1.85 -5.29 -0.17
C THR A 37 -1.10 -6.14 -1.17
N THR A 38 -1.82 -6.87 -2.04
CA THR A 38 -1.22 -7.70 -3.10
C THR A 38 -0.43 -6.87 -4.12
N CYS A 39 -0.88 -5.65 -4.43
CA CYS A 39 -0.15 -4.72 -5.29
C CYS A 39 1.16 -4.25 -4.64
N MET A 40 1.09 -3.83 -3.37
CA MET A 40 2.25 -3.36 -2.60
C MET A 40 3.28 -4.46 -2.37
N GLU A 41 2.84 -5.70 -2.09
CA GLU A 41 3.71 -6.88 -2.03
C GLU A 41 4.42 -7.12 -3.37
N ASN A 42 3.73 -6.99 -4.49
CA ASN A 42 4.36 -7.14 -5.80
C ASN A 42 5.42 -6.06 -6.06
N ILE A 43 5.12 -4.81 -5.73
CA ILE A 43 6.08 -3.69 -5.85
C ILE A 43 7.31 -4.01 -5.00
N ARG A 44 7.14 -4.31 -3.72
CA ARG A 44 8.24 -4.67 -2.80
C ARG A 44 9.09 -5.83 -3.31
N SER A 45 8.46 -6.89 -3.81
CA SER A 45 9.16 -8.07 -4.35
C SER A 45 10.06 -7.76 -5.56
N ARG A 46 9.86 -6.61 -6.20
CA ARG A 46 10.56 -6.17 -7.41
C ARG A 46 11.49 -4.98 -7.17
N VAL A 47 11.51 -4.40 -5.96
CA VAL A 47 12.51 -3.41 -5.58
C VAL A 47 13.82 -4.13 -5.29
N SER A 48 14.86 -3.79 -6.05
CA SER A 48 16.18 -4.44 -5.93
C SER A 48 17.02 -3.91 -4.79
N ASN A 49 16.78 -2.67 -4.39
CA ASN A 49 17.58 -1.95 -3.41
C ASN A 49 17.02 -2.16 -1.99
N PRO A 50 17.85 -2.01 -0.95
CA PRO A 50 17.39 -2.12 0.43
C PRO A 50 16.21 -1.19 0.75
N PHE A 51 15.19 -1.72 1.43
CA PHE A 51 14.02 -1.00 1.88
C PHE A 51 13.57 -1.52 3.24
N PHE A 52 12.71 -0.77 3.92
CA PHE A 52 11.91 -1.28 5.03
C PHE A 52 10.48 -0.77 4.94
N THR A 53 9.59 -1.37 5.70
CA THR A 53 8.15 -1.06 5.68
C THR A 53 7.71 -0.68 7.07
N ILE A 54 7.12 0.50 7.22
CA ILE A 54 6.39 0.90 8.42
C ILE A 54 4.98 0.31 8.32
N ALA A 55 4.45 -0.14 9.45
CA ALA A 55 3.16 -0.83 9.62
C ALA A 55 3.08 -2.29 9.12
N ASP A 56 4.21 -3.00 9.06
CA ASP A 56 4.25 -4.41 8.66
C ASP A 56 4.08 -5.42 9.82
N HIS A 57 4.09 -4.96 11.07
CA HIS A 57 4.09 -5.82 12.26
C HIS A 57 3.00 -5.44 13.28
N PRO A 58 2.10 -6.37 13.65
CA PRO A 58 1.06 -6.12 14.66
C PRO A 58 1.62 -5.70 16.02
N GLU A 59 2.83 -6.15 16.36
CA GLU A 59 3.52 -5.82 17.61
C GLU A 59 3.85 -4.33 17.74
N LEU A 60 3.96 -3.63 16.61
CA LEU A 60 4.29 -2.21 16.53
C LEU A 60 3.05 -1.31 16.49
N ALA A 61 1.83 -1.87 16.53
CA ALA A 61 0.57 -1.12 16.44
C ALA A 61 0.39 -0.07 17.55
N GLY A 62 1.10 -0.20 18.67
CA GLY A 62 1.10 0.81 19.75
C GLY A 62 2.01 2.01 19.50
N LEU A 63 2.88 1.96 18.50
CA LEU A 63 3.83 3.03 18.17
C LEU A 63 3.26 3.96 17.10
N ASP A 64 3.66 5.23 17.15
CA ASP A 64 3.43 6.15 16.04
C ASP A 64 4.46 5.94 14.92
N LEU A 65 4.31 6.68 13.81
CA LEU A 65 5.08 6.47 12.59
C LEU A 65 6.59 6.61 12.83
N LEU A 66 7.02 7.63 13.60
CA LEU A 66 8.44 7.76 13.97
C LEU A 66 8.89 6.65 14.92
N GLY A 67 8.06 6.24 15.87
CA GLY A 67 8.38 5.12 16.76
C GLY A 67 8.65 3.83 15.99
N GLN A 68 7.85 3.53 14.97
CA GLN A 68 8.08 2.38 14.09
C GLN A 68 9.34 2.54 13.25
N LEU A 69 9.59 3.73 12.68
CA LEU A 69 10.84 4.02 11.97
C LEU A 69 12.07 3.76 12.86
N TYR A 70 12.06 4.27 14.10
CA TYR A 70 13.16 4.05 15.04
C TYR A 70 13.33 2.58 15.40
N ASN A 71 12.24 1.82 15.49
CA ASN A 71 12.29 0.39 15.69
C ASN A 71 13.02 -0.32 14.53
N HIS A 72 12.69 -0.04 13.27
CA HIS A 72 13.40 -0.62 12.11
C HIS A 72 14.90 -0.24 12.05
N LEU A 73 15.24 0.95 12.53
CA LEU A 73 16.62 1.39 12.61
C LEU A 73 17.38 0.80 13.81
N ASN A 74 16.69 0.10 14.73
CA ASN A 74 17.21 -0.38 16.02
C ASN A 74 17.74 0.76 16.89
N ILE A 75 16.99 1.86 16.98
CA ILE A 75 17.32 3.03 17.80
C ILE A 75 16.59 2.95 19.14
N ASP A 76 17.35 2.87 20.23
CA ASP A 76 16.82 2.81 21.59
C ASP A 76 16.03 4.07 21.96
N ALA A 77 15.03 3.89 22.81
CA ALA A 77 14.08 4.94 23.20
C ALA A 77 14.74 6.21 23.76
N GLU A 78 15.90 6.09 24.41
CA GLU A 78 16.65 7.23 24.95
C GLU A 78 17.25 8.16 23.89
N PHE A 79 17.41 7.67 22.66
CA PHE A 79 17.93 8.45 21.54
C PHE A 79 16.82 8.93 20.57
N GLN A 80 15.56 8.61 20.85
CA GLN A 80 14.45 8.96 19.96
C GLN A 80 14.04 10.44 20.14
N ALA A 81 14.29 11.26 19.12
CA ALA A 81 13.80 12.62 19.07
C ALA A 81 12.36 12.68 18.54
N LYS A 82 11.56 13.60 19.11
CA LYS A 82 10.15 13.80 18.74
C LYS A 82 9.92 14.95 17.75
N SER A 83 10.89 15.86 17.62
CA SER A 83 10.78 17.10 16.85
C SER A 83 11.53 17.08 15.52
N GLU A 84 12.49 16.18 15.37
CA GLU A 84 13.30 16.02 14.17
C GLU A 84 13.84 14.58 14.09
N LEU A 85 14.27 14.16 12.89
CA LEU A 85 14.97 12.90 12.72
C LEU A 85 16.46 13.12 13.06
N PRO A 86 17.03 12.46 14.08
CA PRO A 86 18.41 12.67 14.47
C PRO A 86 19.40 12.37 13.35
N SER A 87 20.53 13.08 13.30
CA SER A 87 21.54 12.90 12.25
C SER A 87 22.05 11.47 12.15
N PHE A 88 22.25 10.79 13.28
CA PHE A 88 22.68 9.39 13.29
C PHE A 88 21.64 8.44 12.67
N ALA A 89 20.35 8.76 12.73
CA ALA A 89 19.32 7.96 12.08
C ALA A 89 19.44 8.09 10.55
N ILE A 90 19.72 9.30 10.06
CA ILE A 90 20.02 9.58 8.65
C ILE A 90 21.29 8.83 8.21
N GLU A 91 22.33 8.83 9.04
CA GLU A 91 23.57 8.08 8.80
C GLU A 91 23.31 6.57 8.71
N ILE A 92 22.50 5.99 9.60
CA ILE A 92 22.14 4.56 9.54
C ILE A 92 21.42 4.23 8.22
N ILE A 93 20.45 5.05 7.82
CA ILE A 93 19.72 4.88 6.55
C ILE A 93 20.69 4.91 5.37
N THR A 94 21.62 5.85 5.38
CA THR A 94 22.64 6.01 4.34
C THR A 94 23.61 4.82 4.30
N LEU A 95 24.13 4.40 5.46
CA LEU A 95 25.06 3.27 5.60
C LEU A 95 24.44 1.92 5.21
N ARG A 96 23.13 1.76 5.43
CA ARG A 96 22.37 0.58 5.01
C ARG A 96 21.89 0.66 3.56
N GLU A 97 22.24 1.74 2.85
CA GLU A 97 21.85 1.98 1.45
C GLU A 97 20.32 1.87 1.23
N ILE A 98 19.53 2.28 2.23
CA ILE A 98 18.07 2.22 2.14
C ILE A 98 17.61 3.23 1.08
N SER A 99 17.06 2.73 -0.02
CA SER A 99 16.58 3.58 -1.12
C SER A 99 15.11 3.92 -1.00
N THR A 100 14.35 3.14 -0.23
CA THR A 100 12.89 3.26 -0.19
C THR A 100 12.34 2.92 1.18
N ILE A 101 11.39 3.73 1.64
CA ILE A 101 10.60 3.48 2.83
C ILE A 101 9.14 3.32 2.39
N PHE A 102 8.58 2.16 2.71
CA PHE A 102 7.15 1.92 2.55
C PHE A 102 6.43 2.31 3.84
N VAL A 103 5.29 2.97 3.72
CA VAL A 103 4.36 3.23 4.81
C VAL A 103 3.04 2.57 4.42
N ASP A 104 2.80 1.38 4.95
CA ASP A 104 1.60 0.62 4.63
C ASP A 104 0.40 1.07 5.45
N ASP A 105 -0.78 0.98 4.84
CA ASP A 105 -2.08 1.25 5.47
C ASP A 105 -2.06 2.50 6.36
N ILE A 106 -1.65 3.65 5.79
CA ILE A 106 -1.45 4.93 6.51
C ILE A 106 -2.65 5.29 7.38
N ASP A 107 -3.84 4.85 6.99
CA ASP A 107 -5.11 4.97 7.70
C ASP A 107 -5.01 4.57 9.19
N ILE A 108 -4.19 3.57 9.55
CA ILE A 108 -4.00 3.17 10.95
C ILE A 108 -3.44 4.30 11.82
N PHE A 109 -2.63 5.19 11.23
CA PHE A 109 -2.02 6.33 11.90
C PHE A 109 -2.89 7.60 11.82
N LEU A 110 -3.98 7.57 11.06
CA LEU A 110 -4.87 8.71 10.83
C LEU A 110 -6.16 8.65 11.65
N CYS A 111 -6.24 7.74 12.64
CA CYS A 111 -7.36 7.57 13.56
C CYS A 111 -7.66 8.83 14.40
N GLY A 112 -8.43 9.76 13.84
CA GLY A 112 -8.85 11.02 14.47
C GLY A 112 -7.89 12.19 14.23
N GLU A 113 -8.39 13.41 14.46
CA GLU A 113 -7.70 14.66 14.06
C GLU A 113 -6.31 14.83 14.70
N ARG A 114 -6.17 14.47 15.98
CA ARG A 114 -4.87 14.57 16.68
C ARG A 114 -3.84 13.60 16.10
N ALA A 115 -4.26 12.38 15.78
CA ALA A 115 -3.38 11.38 15.18
C ALA A 115 -2.97 11.80 13.77
N ARG A 116 -3.94 12.25 12.95
CA ARG A 116 -3.70 12.82 11.61
C ARG A 116 -2.64 13.91 11.63
N ARG A 117 -2.79 14.95 12.47
CA ARG A 117 -1.81 16.05 12.55
C ARG A 117 -0.42 15.58 12.92
N ARG A 118 -0.32 14.64 13.88
CA ARG A 118 0.97 14.07 14.28
C ARG A 118 1.61 13.29 13.12
N THR A 119 0.85 12.43 12.46
CA THR A 119 1.34 11.60 11.34
C THR A 119 1.80 12.46 10.17
N VAL A 120 1.00 13.47 9.78
CA VAL A 120 1.38 14.46 8.75
C VAL A 120 2.67 15.19 9.13
N HIS A 121 2.79 15.63 10.38
CA HIS A 121 4.02 16.27 10.86
C HIS A 121 5.22 15.33 10.79
N GLN A 122 5.08 14.08 11.24
CA GLN A 122 6.13 13.06 11.20
C GLN A 122 6.59 12.74 9.79
N LEU A 123 5.66 12.61 8.83
CA LEU A 123 5.98 12.43 7.42
C LEU A 123 6.77 13.62 6.86
N LYS A 124 6.40 14.86 7.21
CA LYS A 124 7.17 16.05 6.81
C LYS A 124 8.59 16.03 7.35
N LEU A 125 8.80 15.60 8.59
CA LEU A 125 10.13 15.45 9.17
C LEU A 125 10.97 14.43 8.38
N ILE A 126 10.38 13.27 8.06
CA ILE A 126 11.05 12.21 7.29
C ILE A 126 11.42 12.71 5.88
N LEU A 127 10.48 13.32 5.17
CA LEU A 127 10.71 13.86 3.82
C LEU A 127 11.80 14.92 3.81
N THR A 128 11.82 15.81 4.82
CA THR A 128 12.84 16.86 4.93
C THR A 128 14.22 16.27 5.23
N ALA A 129 14.29 15.28 6.11
CA ALA A 129 15.55 14.66 6.54
C ALA A 129 16.14 13.72 5.49
N LEU A 130 15.30 13.12 4.62
CA LEU A 130 15.69 12.08 3.66
C LEU A 130 15.34 12.46 2.21
N PRO A 131 15.94 13.53 1.66
CA PRO A 131 15.55 14.10 0.37
C PRO A 131 15.79 13.17 -0.84
N SER A 132 16.69 12.18 -0.71
CA SER A 132 17.04 11.23 -1.78
C SER A 132 16.32 9.88 -1.66
N VAL A 133 15.70 9.59 -0.51
CA VAL A 133 15.02 8.31 -0.26
C VAL A 133 13.60 8.39 -0.82
N ASN A 134 13.19 7.36 -1.57
CA ASN A 134 11.82 7.27 -2.03
C ASN A 134 10.88 6.94 -0.87
N ILE A 135 9.72 7.58 -0.82
CA ILE A 135 8.68 7.29 0.17
C ILE A 135 7.44 6.79 -0.58
N VAL A 136 6.96 5.60 -0.25
CA VAL A 136 5.72 5.04 -0.82
C VAL A 136 4.70 4.88 0.29
N ILE A 137 3.61 5.62 0.21
CA ILE A 137 2.51 5.59 1.18
C ILE A 137 1.35 4.83 0.55
N SER A 138 0.85 3.80 1.22
CA SER A 138 -0.37 3.09 0.80
C SER A 138 -1.54 3.35 1.76
N GLY A 139 -2.76 3.42 1.23
CA GLY A 139 -3.98 3.60 2.05
C GLY A 139 -5.27 3.80 1.26
N LEU A 140 -6.29 4.34 1.93
CA LEU A 140 -7.59 4.63 1.31
C LEU A 140 -7.56 5.89 0.42
N HIS A 141 -8.42 5.92 -0.61
CA HIS A 141 -8.51 7.07 -1.53
C HIS A 141 -8.76 8.41 -0.84
N ALA A 142 -9.53 8.42 0.25
CA ALA A 142 -9.90 9.64 0.97
C ALA A 142 -8.69 10.47 1.44
N GLU A 143 -7.56 9.80 1.64
CA GLU A 143 -6.34 10.41 2.20
C GLU A 143 -5.35 10.85 1.13
N THR A 144 -5.62 10.55 -0.15
CA THR A 144 -4.64 10.75 -1.25
C THR A 144 -4.21 12.21 -1.38
N THR A 145 -5.16 13.15 -1.34
CA THR A 145 -4.89 14.58 -1.52
C THR A 145 -4.00 15.10 -0.40
N ASP A 146 -4.39 14.87 0.86
CA ASP A 146 -3.64 15.29 2.05
C ASP A 146 -2.21 14.73 2.06
N MET A 147 -2.05 13.46 1.63
CA MET A 147 -0.73 12.84 1.55
C MET A 147 0.11 13.43 0.41
N LEU A 148 -0.50 13.75 -0.73
CA LEU A 148 0.22 14.35 -1.85
C LEU A 148 0.64 15.80 -1.54
N GLU A 149 -0.12 16.54 -0.72
CA GLU A 149 0.25 17.87 -0.25
C GLU A 149 1.53 17.87 0.61
N LEU A 150 1.99 16.71 1.11
CA LEU A 150 3.28 16.59 1.80
C LEU A 150 4.47 16.92 0.91
N GLN A 151 4.32 16.84 -0.43
CA GLN A 151 5.35 17.27 -1.36
C GLN A 151 5.60 18.78 -1.31
N VAL A 152 4.62 19.57 -0.84
CA VAL A 152 4.72 21.02 -0.80
C VAL A 152 5.78 21.42 0.21
N GLY A 153 6.92 21.89 -0.29
CA GLY A 153 8.08 22.27 0.51
C GLY A 153 9.06 21.15 0.81
N SER A 154 8.87 19.94 0.25
CA SER A 154 9.91 18.91 0.20
C SER A 154 10.68 18.97 -1.13
N SER A 155 11.82 18.27 -1.20
CA SER A 155 12.55 18.09 -2.46
C SER A 155 11.99 16.96 -3.32
N HIS A 156 10.99 16.23 -2.82
CA HIS A 156 10.46 15.05 -3.50
C HIS A 156 9.51 15.44 -4.63
N SER A 157 9.58 14.72 -5.74
CA SER A 157 8.50 14.75 -6.73
C SER A 157 7.33 13.89 -6.22
N GLY A 158 6.12 14.44 -6.13
CA GLY A 158 4.95 13.69 -5.72
C GLY A 158 4.20 13.07 -6.90
N GLU A 159 3.78 11.82 -6.73
CA GLU A 159 2.93 11.10 -7.67
C GLU A 159 1.83 10.33 -6.93
N ALA A 160 0.62 10.37 -7.47
CA ALA A 160 -0.51 9.64 -6.94
C ALA A 160 -0.96 8.57 -7.92
N PHE A 161 -1.21 7.37 -7.40
CA PHE A 161 -1.68 6.22 -8.15
C PHE A 161 -2.95 5.67 -7.49
N SER A 162 -3.97 5.42 -8.30
CA SER A 162 -5.25 4.87 -7.83
C SER A 162 -5.43 3.46 -8.34
N LEU A 163 -5.85 2.56 -7.46
CA LEU A 163 -6.25 1.20 -7.79
C LEU A 163 -7.78 1.13 -7.94
N ASP A 164 -8.25 1.31 -9.17
CA ASP A 164 -9.69 1.48 -9.48
C ASP A 164 -10.45 0.15 -9.72
N GLY A 165 -9.82 -1.00 -9.50
CA GLY A 165 -10.43 -2.32 -9.77
C GLY A 165 -10.50 -2.66 -11.26
N PHE A 166 -11.53 -3.42 -11.68
CA PHE A 166 -11.72 -3.80 -13.09
C PHE A 166 -12.50 -2.73 -13.85
N GLN A 167 -12.06 -2.40 -15.07
CA GLN A 167 -12.68 -1.40 -15.94
C GLN A 167 -14.04 -1.86 -16.50
N CYS A 168 -14.20 -3.16 -16.72
CA CYS A 168 -15.42 -3.71 -17.31
C CYS A 168 -15.59 -5.21 -16.99
N LEU A 169 -16.78 -5.73 -17.29
CA LEU A 169 -17.11 -7.15 -17.14
C LEU A 169 -16.18 -8.06 -17.95
N TYR A 170 -15.77 -7.63 -19.15
CA TYR A 170 -14.88 -8.43 -20.00
C TYR A 170 -13.53 -8.66 -19.31
N GLU A 171 -12.90 -7.58 -18.83
CA GLU A 171 -11.62 -7.65 -18.11
C GLU A 171 -11.72 -8.52 -16.86
N TYR A 172 -12.81 -8.37 -16.10
CA TYR A 172 -13.12 -9.21 -14.95
C TYR A 172 -13.23 -10.70 -15.31
N LYS A 173 -14.02 -11.04 -16.34
CA LYS A 173 -14.21 -12.44 -16.79
C LYS A 173 -12.88 -13.06 -17.21
N VAL A 174 -12.11 -12.38 -18.07
CA VAL A 174 -10.81 -12.85 -18.54
C VAL A 174 -9.87 -13.13 -17.36
N PHE A 175 -9.81 -12.22 -16.38
CA PHE A 175 -8.98 -12.42 -15.19
C PHE A 175 -9.42 -13.65 -14.39
N PHE A 176 -10.70 -13.76 -14.02
CA PHE A 176 -11.15 -14.87 -13.19
C PHE A 176 -11.16 -16.22 -13.92
N GLU A 177 -11.52 -16.28 -15.20
CA GLU A 177 -11.40 -17.49 -16.00
C GLU A 177 -9.96 -18.01 -16.02
N SER A 178 -8.99 -17.10 -16.14
CA SER A 178 -7.58 -17.47 -16.10
C SER A 178 -7.12 -17.96 -14.72
N ILE A 179 -7.70 -17.45 -13.62
CA ILE A 179 -7.46 -17.96 -12.25
C ILE A 179 -8.06 -19.37 -12.11
N LEU A 180 -9.30 -19.56 -12.54
CA LEU A 180 -10.00 -20.85 -12.44
C LEU A 180 -9.30 -21.93 -13.26
N ALA A 181 -8.81 -21.59 -14.46
CA ALA A 181 -8.06 -22.51 -15.31
C ALA A 181 -6.73 -22.96 -14.65
N GLU A 182 -5.99 -22.02 -14.05
CA GLU A 182 -4.74 -22.31 -13.35
C GLU A 182 -4.94 -23.12 -12.06
N ASN A 183 -6.13 -23.04 -11.46
CA ASN A 183 -6.48 -23.72 -10.22
C ASN A 183 -7.58 -24.78 -10.44
N SER A 184 -7.52 -25.50 -11.57
CA SER A 184 -8.54 -26.48 -11.98
C SER A 184 -8.78 -27.64 -10.99
N GLN A 185 -7.87 -27.85 -10.04
CA GLN A 185 -8.01 -28.85 -8.97
C GLN A 185 -8.69 -28.31 -7.71
N THR A 186 -8.94 -27.00 -7.63
CA THR A 186 -9.59 -26.35 -6.50
C THR A 186 -11.10 -26.32 -6.70
N GLU A 187 -11.85 -26.71 -5.68
CA GLU A 187 -13.31 -26.56 -5.69
C GLU A 187 -13.68 -25.09 -5.50
N PHE A 188 -14.23 -24.49 -6.57
CA PHE A 188 -14.85 -23.17 -6.53
C PHE A 188 -16.37 -23.32 -6.56
N ALA A 189 -17.08 -22.32 -6.02
CA ALA A 189 -18.52 -22.24 -6.16
C ALA A 189 -18.92 -22.22 -7.65
N ASP A 190 -19.87 -23.07 -8.03
CA ASP A 190 -20.45 -23.06 -9.38
C ASP A 190 -21.41 -21.88 -9.52
N VAL A 191 -20.88 -20.74 -9.94
CA VAL A 191 -21.62 -19.49 -10.11
C VAL A 191 -21.14 -18.73 -11.34
N SER A 192 -22.07 -18.11 -12.04
CA SER A 192 -21.75 -17.24 -13.17
C SER A 192 -20.89 -16.06 -12.73
N LEU A 193 -19.73 -15.88 -13.38
CA LEU A 193 -18.88 -14.70 -13.20
C LEU A 193 -19.62 -13.39 -13.50
N GLU A 194 -20.62 -13.42 -14.39
CA GLU A 194 -21.45 -12.26 -14.66
C GLU A 194 -22.35 -11.90 -13.48
N ALA A 195 -22.97 -12.89 -12.85
CA ALA A 195 -23.76 -12.68 -11.64
C ALA A 195 -22.87 -12.18 -10.49
N LEU A 196 -21.67 -12.74 -10.33
CA LEU A 196 -20.71 -12.26 -9.34
C LEU A 196 -20.26 -10.83 -9.60
N TYR A 197 -19.99 -10.46 -10.84
CA TYR A 197 -19.60 -9.09 -11.19
C TYR A 197 -20.69 -8.09 -10.83
N LEU A 198 -21.96 -8.40 -11.10
CA LEU A 198 -23.09 -7.53 -10.75
C LEU A 198 -23.23 -7.34 -9.23
N ILE A 199 -23.03 -8.40 -8.44
CA ILE A 199 -23.14 -8.35 -6.98
C ILE A 199 -21.95 -7.63 -6.35
N THR A 200 -20.74 -7.96 -6.78
CA THR A 200 -19.49 -7.46 -6.19
C THR A 200 -19.04 -6.14 -6.78
N LYS A 201 -19.62 -5.73 -7.91
CA LYS A 201 -19.22 -4.58 -8.71
C LYS A 201 -17.73 -4.62 -9.08
N GLY A 202 -17.20 -5.80 -9.35
CA GLY A 202 -15.78 -6.01 -9.66
C GLY A 202 -14.85 -5.95 -8.44
N ASN A 203 -15.35 -5.93 -7.21
CA ASN A 203 -14.48 -6.00 -6.04
C ASN A 203 -13.77 -7.37 -5.95
N LEU A 204 -12.43 -7.35 -6.00
CA LEU A 204 -11.57 -8.54 -6.07
C LEU A 204 -11.72 -9.42 -4.83
N GLY A 205 -11.60 -8.83 -3.64
CA GLY A 205 -11.71 -9.54 -2.36
C GLY A 205 -13.10 -10.13 -2.14
N ASN A 206 -14.16 -9.37 -2.41
CA ASN A 206 -15.53 -9.88 -2.32
C ASN A 206 -15.81 -10.99 -3.34
N THR A 207 -15.21 -10.91 -4.53
CA THR A 207 -15.34 -11.97 -5.53
C THR A 207 -14.68 -13.26 -5.03
N PHE A 208 -13.42 -13.18 -4.59
CA PHE A 208 -12.72 -14.35 -4.05
C PHE A 208 -13.46 -14.95 -2.85
N LEU A 209 -13.92 -14.12 -1.90
CA LEU A 209 -14.71 -14.58 -0.77
C LEU A 209 -15.93 -15.41 -1.21
N ARG A 210 -16.65 -14.95 -2.24
CA ARG A 210 -17.84 -15.63 -2.76
C ARG A 210 -17.52 -16.88 -3.58
N LEU A 211 -16.40 -16.89 -4.29
CA LEU A 211 -15.92 -18.06 -5.03
C LEU A 211 -15.47 -19.19 -4.09
N PHE A 212 -14.81 -18.86 -2.98
CA PHE A 212 -14.31 -19.84 -2.02
C PHE A 212 -15.32 -20.22 -0.93
N HIS A 213 -16.28 -19.35 -0.63
CA HIS A 213 -17.25 -19.58 0.44
C HIS A 213 -18.69 -19.39 -0.10
N PRO A 214 -19.31 -20.47 -0.62
CA PRO A 214 -20.65 -20.43 -1.22
C PRO A 214 -21.74 -19.86 -0.30
N ALA A 215 -21.57 -19.94 1.03
CA ALA A 215 -22.47 -19.34 2.00
C ALA A 215 -22.67 -17.83 1.79
N TYR A 216 -21.64 -17.13 1.29
CA TYR A 216 -21.73 -15.70 1.00
C TYR A 216 -22.57 -15.40 -0.23
N LEU A 217 -22.83 -16.36 -1.13
CA LEU A 217 -23.69 -16.17 -2.30
C LEU A 217 -25.13 -15.78 -1.92
N TYR A 218 -25.60 -16.22 -0.75
CA TYR A 218 -26.98 -16.00 -0.28
C TYR A 218 -27.14 -14.81 0.68
N TYR A 219 -26.03 -14.22 1.17
CA TYR A 219 -26.07 -13.00 1.97
C TYR A 219 -26.33 -11.79 1.06
N GLY A 220 -27.60 -11.38 1.00
CA GLY A 220 -28.09 -10.25 0.18
C GLY A 220 -29.56 -10.35 -0.26
N GLN A 221 -30.27 -11.45 0.01
CA GLN A 221 -31.69 -11.63 -0.30
C GLN A 221 -32.62 -11.49 0.93
N LYS A 222 -32.44 -10.43 1.74
CA LYS A 222 -33.46 -10.01 2.73
C LYS A 222 -33.99 -8.64 2.38
#